data_AF-A0A0Q0DC34-F1
#
_entry.id   AF-A0A0Q0DC34-F1
#
_cell.length_a   1.000
_cell.length_b   1.000
_cell.length_c   1.000
_cell.angle_alpha   90.00
_cell.angle_beta   90.00
_cell.angle_gamma   90.00
#
_symmetry.space_group_name_H-M   'P 1'
#
loop_
_entity.id
_entity.type
_entity.pdbx_description
1 polymer ?
#
loop_
_entity_poly.entity_id
_entity_poly.type
_entity_poly.pdbx_seq_one_letter_code
_entity_poly.pdbx_strand_id
1 'polypeptide(L)'
;MVQPDGGLLTVTVAKERDDKTKIRLHFRYNRVKYALTTTDIWSQDYFRGCGIGEYELENIQAMTISLGEPFANGNTTKIVAEIFRG
;
A
#
# COMPACT_ATOMS: atom_id res chain seq x y z
N MET A 1 -2.08 -3.20 14.44
CA MET A 1 -3.08 -3.18 13.35
C MET A 1 -3.31 -1.72 13.00
N VAL A 2 -3.18 -1.35 11.72
CA VAL A 2 -3.38 0.03 11.26
C VAL A 2 -4.74 0.08 10.59
N GLN A 3 -5.63 0.94 11.09
CA GLN A 3 -6.90 1.23 10.47
C GLN A 3 -6.79 2.58 9.75
N PRO A 4 -6.92 2.63 8.42
CA PRO A 4 -6.92 3.90 7.69
C PRO A 4 -7.99 4.86 8.21
N ASP A 5 -7.66 6.15 8.26
CA ASP A 5 -8.62 7.19 8.59
C ASP A 5 -9.78 7.13 7.58
N GLY A 6 -11.00 6.89 8.09
CA GLY A 6 -12.19 6.72 7.26
C GLY A 6 -12.28 5.41 6.49
N GLY A 7 -11.38 4.45 6.72
CA GLY A 7 -11.38 3.16 6.02
C GLY A 7 -11.02 3.25 4.53
N LEU A 8 -10.45 4.38 4.11
CA LEU A 8 -10.14 4.67 2.71
C LEU A 8 -8.70 4.29 2.36
N LEU A 9 -8.55 3.60 1.25
CA LEU A 9 -7.28 3.21 0.67
C LEU A 9 -7.33 3.46 -0.84
N THR A 10 -6.38 4.24 -1.35
CA THR A 10 -6.25 4.48 -2.79
C THR A 10 -5.06 3.70 -3.33
N VAL A 11 -5.22 3.05 -4.47
CA VAL A 11 -4.15 2.33 -5.16
C VAL A 11 -3.81 3.06 -6.44
N THR A 12 -2.56 3.48 -6.59
CA THR A 12 -2.05 4.04 -7.84
C THR A 12 -1.23 2.99 -8.56
N VAL A 13 -1.55 2.76 -9.83
CA VAL A 13 -0.81 1.92 -10.76
C VAL A 13 -0.20 2.82 -11.81
N ALA A 14 1.13 2.92 -11.84
CA ALA A 14 1.85 3.83 -12.72
C ALA A 14 3.07 3.17 -13.36
N LYS A 15 3.47 3.64 -14.54
CA LYS A 15 4.75 3.29 -15.16
C LYS A 15 5.88 4.13 -14.55
N GLU A 16 6.99 3.49 -14.20
CA GLU A 16 8.24 4.17 -13.89
C GLU A 16 9.16 4.28 -15.13
N ARG A 17 10.30 4.95 -14.96
CA ARG A 17 11.27 5.31 -16.01
C ARG A 17 11.79 4.13 -16.85
N ASP A 18 11.62 2.90 -16.36
CA ASP A 18 12.07 1.64 -17.00
C ASP A 18 10.92 0.76 -17.49
N ASP A 19 9.75 1.34 -17.80
CA ASP A 19 8.52 0.62 -18.20
C ASP A 19 7.96 -0.38 -17.16
N LYS A 20 8.54 -0.40 -15.95
CA LYS A 20 8.03 -1.21 -14.85
C LYS A 20 6.75 -0.61 -14.30
N THR A 21 5.72 -1.44 -14.21
CA THR A 21 4.48 -1.10 -13.50
C THR A 21 4.72 -1.14 -11.99
N LYS A 22 4.50 0.00 -11.34
CA LYS A 22 4.56 0.14 -9.89
C LYS A 22 3.17 0.33 -9.33
N ILE A 23 2.90 -0.41 -8.25
CA ILE A 23 1.65 -0.34 -7.51
C ILE A 23 1.96 0.30 -6.15
N ARG A 24 1.26 1.40 -5.84
CA ARG A 24 1.40 2.14 -4.60
C ARG A 24 0.06 2.22 -3.88
N LEU A 25 0.04 1.79 -2.63
CA LEU A 25 -1.06 1.97 -1.71
C LEU A 25 -0.91 3.31 -0.99
N HIS A 26 -1.97 4.10 -0.94
CA HIS A 26 -2.05 5.39 -0.30
C HIS A 26 -3.17 5.39 0.73
N PHE A 27 -2.86 5.77 1.96
CA PHE A 27 -3.85 5.90 3.03
C PHE A 27 -3.41 6.99 3.99
N ARG A 28 -4.35 7.45 4.83
CA ARG A 28 -4.06 8.28 5.99
C ARG A 28 -4.16 7.44 7.25
N TYR A 29 -3.28 7.68 8.20
CA TYR A 29 -3.36 7.12 9.54
C TYR A 29 -2.90 8.18 10.53
N ASN A 30 -3.72 8.45 11.56
CA ASN A 30 -3.46 9.53 12.52
C ASN A 30 -3.18 10.87 11.81
N ARG A 31 -3.92 11.17 10.74
CA ARG A 31 -3.79 12.37 9.90
C ARG A 31 -2.48 12.48 9.09
N VAL A 32 -1.61 11.48 9.16
CA VAL A 32 -0.38 11.42 8.37
C VAL A 32 -0.64 10.63 7.09
N LYS A 33 -0.18 11.13 5.95
CA LYS A 33 -0.29 10.44 4.66
C LYS A 33 0.86 9.45 4.51
N TYR A 34 0.52 8.20 4.20
CA TYR A 34 1.48 7.14 3.92
C TYR A 34 1.37 6.67 2.48
N ALA A 35 2.48 6.14 1.95
CA ALA A 35 2.55 5.51 0.64
C ALA A 35 3.41 4.26 0.74
N LEU A 36 2.83 3.09 0.46
CA LEU A 36 3.48 1.79 0.60
C LEU A 36 3.43 1.03 -0.72
N THR A 37 4.37 0.10 -0.91
CA THR A 37 4.27 -0.90 -1.97
C THR A 37 3.80 -2.20 -1.33
N THR A 38 2.73 -2.78 -1.87
CA THR A 38 2.24 -4.08 -1.41
C THR A 38 3.22 -5.18 -1.81
N THR A 39 3.39 -6.17 -0.94
CA THR A 39 4.15 -7.40 -1.19
C THR A 39 3.24 -8.60 -1.48
N ASP A 40 1.93 -8.46 -1.25
CA ASP A 40 0.95 -9.49 -1.59
C ASP A 40 0.89 -9.69 -3.11
N ILE A 41 1.25 -10.90 -3.56
CA ILE A 41 1.34 -11.25 -4.98
C ILE A 41 -0.04 -11.16 -5.64
N TRP A 42 -1.10 -11.58 -4.96
CA TRP A 42 -2.47 -11.53 -5.50
C TRP A 42 -2.91 -10.11 -5.80
N SER A 43 -2.71 -9.19 -4.84
CA SER A 43 -2.98 -7.77 -5.05
C SER A 43 -2.12 -7.19 -6.16
N GLN A 44 -0.83 -7.56 -6.25
CA GLN A 44 0.03 -7.08 -7.32
C GLN A 44 -0.47 -7.49 -8.70
N ASP A 45 -0.83 -8.77 -8.87
CA ASP A 45 -1.28 -9.28 -10.16
C ASP A 45 -2.65 -8.74 -10.55
N TYR A 46 -3.57 -8.62 -9.58
CA TYR A 46 -4.87 -7.98 -9.77
C TYR A 46 -4.71 -6.55 -10.29
N PHE A 47 -3.95 -5.69 -9.59
CA PHE A 47 -3.81 -4.29 -9.97
C PHE A 47 -2.94 -4.09 -11.22
N ARG A 48 -2.01 -5.00 -11.53
CA ARG A 48 -1.33 -5.01 -12.83
C ARG A 48 -2.33 -5.26 -13.97
N GLY A 49 -3.29 -6.18 -13.77
CA GLY A 49 -4.32 -6.51 -14.75
C GLY A 49 -5.33 -5.38 -14.98
N CYS A 50 -5.56 -4.51 -14.00
CA CYS A 50 -6.47 -3.36 -14.14
C CYS A 50 -5.92 -2.25 -15.06
N GLY A 51 -4.61 -2.22 -15.32
CA GLY A 51 -3.95 -1.18 -16.11
C GLY A 51 -3.47 0.02 -15.29
N ILE A 52 -2.98 1.04 -15.99
CA ILE A 52 -2.50 2.29 -15.37
C ILE A 52 -3.72 3.10 -14.92
N GLY A 53 -3.71 3.57 -13.67
CA GLY A 53 -4.81 4.34 -13.11
C GLY A 53 -4.76 4.49 -11.60
N GLU A 54 -5.80 5.12 -11.06
CA GLU A 54 -6.07 5.20 -9.63
C GLU A 54 -7.34 4.41 -9.32
N TYR A 55 -7.28 3.59 -8.28
CA TYR A 55 -8.35 2.69 -7.86
C TYR A 55 -8.64 2.92 -6.39
N GLU A 56 -9.90 3.18 -6.07
CA GLU A 56 -10.35 3.30 -4.69
C GLU A 56 -10.75 1.92 -4.16
N LEU A 57 -10.24 1.58 -2.98
CA LEU A 57 -10.63 0.41 -2.24
C LEU A 57 -11.46 0.85 -1.03
N GLU A 58 -12.75 0.53 -1.09
CA GLU A 58 -13.68 0.73 0.01
C GLU A 58 -13.82 -0.55 0.85
N ASN A 59 -14.33 -0.42 2.07
CA ASN A 59 -14.65 -1.54 2.97
C ASN A 59 -13.44 -2.43 3.36
N ILE A 60 -12.23 -1.87 3.41
CA ILE A 60 -11.04 -2.58 3.90
C ILE A 60 -11.19 -2.81 5.40
N GLN A 61 -11.45 -4.07 5.81
CA GLN A 61 -11.67 -4.42 7.21
C GLN A 61 -10.36 -4.41 8.02
N ALA A 62 -9.28 -4.90 7.44
CA ALA A 62 -7.97 -4.90 8.07
C ALA A 62 -6.84 -4.97 7.04
N MET A 63 -5.78 -4.21 7.31
CA MET A 63 -4.49 -4.32 6.62
C MET A 63 -3.41 -4.50 7.68
N THR A 64 -2.58 -5.53 7.51
CA THR A 64 -1.36 -5.64 8.30
C THR A 64 -0.32 -4.77 7.64
N ILE A 65 -0.18 -3.54 8.09
CA ILE A 65 0.98 -2.72 7.77
C ILE A 65 2.00 -3.00 8.84
N SER A 66 3.26 -3.14 8.45
CA SER A 66 4.26 -2.84 9.44
C SER A 66 5.27 -1.81 8.94
N LEU A 67 5.58 -0.91 9.85
CA LEU A 67 6.31 0.32 9.61
C LEU A 67 7.72 0.09 10.15
N GLY A 68 8.73 0.31 9.29
CA GLY A 68 10.09 0.48 9.78
C GLY A 68 10.20 1.88 10.36
N GLU A 69 10.40 2.01 11.68
CA GLU A 69 10.84 3.28 12.24
C GLU A 69 12.30 3.51 11.86
N PRO A 70 12.68 4.74 11.46
CA PRO A 70 14.07 5.09 11.28
C PRO A 70 14.74 5.12 12.65
N PHE A 71 15.62 4.16 12.92
CA PHE A 71 16.51 4.28 14.07
C PHE A 71 17.56 5.37 13.79
N ALA A 72 18.01 6.07 14.84
CA ALA A 72 19.02 7.13 14.75
C ALA A 72 20.35 6.67 14.11
N ASN A 73 20.56 5.36 13.97
CA ASN A 73 21.73 4.73 13.33
C ASN A 73 21.51 4.33 11.86
N GLY A 74 20.40 4.70 11.23
CA GLY A 74 20.16 4.51 9.80
C GLY A 74 19.68 3.11 9.38
N ASN A 75 19.43 2.20 10.32
CA ASN A 75 18.86 0.89 9.99
C ASN A 75 17.33 1.00 9.84
N THR A 76 16.79 0.47 8.75
CA THR A 76 15.34 0.35 8.50
C THR A 76 14.96 -1.12 8.34
N THR A 77 14.02 -1.60 9.14
CA THR A 77 13.45 -2.95 8.98
C THR A 77 12.28 -2.91 8.00
N LYS A 78 12.31 -3.78 6.98
CA LYS A 78 11.26 -3.92 5.96
C LYS A 78 10.12 -4.76 6.52
N ILE A 79 8.88 -4.36 6.23
CA ILE A 79 7.74 -5.18 6.61
C ILE A 79 6.69 -5.31 5.50
N VAL A 80 6.07 -6.48 5.48
CA VAL A 80 5.19 -7.07 4.46
C VAL A 80 3.75 -6.69 4.76
N ALA A 81 2.96 -6.37 3.74
CA ALA A 81 1.54 -6.11 3.88
C ALA A 81 0.69 -7.20 3.22
N GLU A 82 -0.32 -7.66 3.95
CA GLU A 82 -1.38 -8.58 3.54
C GLU A 82 -2.74 -7.87 3.72
N ILE A 83 -3.60 -7.95 2.71
CA ILE A 83 -4.91 -7.28 2.68
C ILE A 83 -5.97 -8.36 2.89
N PHE A 84 -6.81 -8.19 3.92
CA PHE A 84 -7.95 -9.08 4.16
C PHE A 84 -9.22 -8.48 3.55
N ARG A 85 -9.98 -9.30 2.82
CA ARG A 85 -11.33 -8.97 2.34
C ARG A 85 -12.35 -9.81 3.11
N GLY A 86 -13.47 -9.21 3.49
CA GLY A 86 -14.63 -9.86 4.11
C GLY A 86 -15.86 -9.74 3.22
#